data_AF-A0A3N4PL01-F1
#
_entry.id   AF-A0A3N4PL01-F1
#
_cell.length_a   1.000
_cell.length_b   1.000
_cell.length_c   1.000
_cell.angle_alpha   90.00
_cell.angle_beta   90.00
_cell.angle_gamma   90.00
#
_symmetry.space_group_name_H-M   'P 1'
#
loop_
_entity.id
_entity.type
_entity.pdbx_description
1 polymer ?
#
loop_
_entity_poly.entity_id
_entity_poly.type
_entity_poly.pdbx_seq_one_letter_code
_entity_poly.pdbx_strand_id
1 'polypeptide(L)'
;MGLFSTAAFAQNGVYLTAADFASKKLSYNDVNAHIPFRYGKVKVNDGNRTLLLDKKDVYGYRQGNQDYRIIGNHSYKVMDAAHFPIYSRVVETSKGKGRISETQYFFSAAPGSELQPLTIANLKRAFPDNDRFHQLLDLQFRHDQELVWYDDFSKVYKVKSIYTQAI
;
A
#
# COMPACT_ATOMS: atom_id res chain seq x y z
N MET A 1 1.57 34.77 -23.15
CA MET A 1 1.63 33.29 -23.13
C MET A 1 1.35 32.82 -21.71
N GLY A 2 0.08 32.63 -21.36
CA GLY A 2 -0.31 32.18 -20.03
C GLY A 2 0.02 30.71 -19.85
N LEU A 3 0.90 30.40 -18.90
CA LEU A 3 1.15 29.03 -18.45
C LEU A 3 -0.07 28.60 -17.62
N PHE A 4 -0.99 27.86 -18.23
CA PHE A 4 -1.99 27.12 -17.49
C PHE A 4 -1.28 25.96 -16.78
N SER A 5 -0.99 26.16 -15.50
CA SER A 5 -0.70 25.04 -14.60
C SER A 5 -1.99 24.23 -14.50
N THR A 6 -2.06 23.08 -15.16
CA THR A 6 -3.16 22.15 -14.93
C THR A 6 -2.96 21.63 -13.51
N ALA A 7 -3.82 22.08 -12.59
CA ALA A 7 -3.96 21.41 -11.31
C ALA A 7 -4.29 19.95 -11.65
N ALA A 8 -3.37 19.02 -11.38
CA ALA A 8 -3.64 17.61 -11.51
C ALA A 8 -4.80 17.30 -10.55
N PHE A 9 -6.01 17.20 -11.09
CA PHE A 9 -7.18 16.83 -10.30
C PHE A 9 -6.86 15.51 -9.60
N ALA A 10 -7.14 15.46 -8.30
CA ALA A 10 -6.86 14.29 -7.50
C ALA A 10 -7.59 13.09 -8.12
N GLN A 11 -6.84 12.13 -8.63
CA GLN A 11 -7.43 11.02 -9.37
C GLN A 11 -8.02 10.03 -8.37
N ASN A 12 -9.25 9.60 -8.64
CA ASN A 12 -9.91 8.54 -7.90
C ASN A 12 -10.17 7.38 -8.84
N GLY A 13 -10.04 6.15 -8.35
CA GLY A 13 -10.33 5.01 -9.18
C GLY A 13 -10.11 3.66 -8.52
N VAL A 14 -10.34 2.61 -9.28
CA VAL A 14 -10.17 1.22 -8.81
C VAL A 14 -9.14 0.49 -9.67
N TYR A 15 -8.29 -0.29 -8.99
CA TYR A 15 -7.42 -1.28 -9.58
C TYR A 15 -8.10 -2.65 -9.45
N LEU A 16 -8.39 -3.28 -10.58
CA LEU A 16 -9.00 -4.62 -10.58
C LEU A 16 -7.94 -5.68 -10.28
N THR A 17 -6.77 -5.58 -10.91
CA THR A 17 -5.68 -6.53 -10.75
C THR A 17 -4.43 -5.90 -10.15
N ALA A 18 -3.53 -6.76 -9.65
CA ALA A 18 -2.21 -6.33 -9.22
C ALA A 18 -1.37 -5.73 -10.37
N ALA A 19 -1.59 -6.17 -11.61
CA ALA A 19 -0.94 -5.63 -12.81
C ALA A 19 -1.44 -4.22 -13.14
N ASP A 20 -2.74 -3.97 -12.97
CA ASP A 20 -3.31 -2.62 -13.11
C ASP A 20 -2.68 -1.66 -12.10
N PHE A 21 -2.53 -2.10 -10.85
CA PHE A 21 -1.84 -1.32 -9.83
C PHE A 21 -0.35 -1.07 -10.17
N ALA A 22 0.38 -2.10 -10.60
CA ALA A 22 1.80 -1.98 -10.96
C ALA A 22 2.02 -1.02 -12.14
N SER A 23 1.11 -1.03 -13.12
CA SER A 23 1.12 -0.13 -14.28
C SER A 23 0.46 1.23 -14.01
N LYS A 24 -0.03 1.47 -12.78
CA LYS A 24 -0.82 2.65 -12.40
C LYS A 24 -2.04 2.89 -13.31
N LYS A 25 -2.59 1.83 -13.89
CA LYS A 25 -3.76 1.85 -14.77
C LYS A 25 -5.03 1.76 -13.91
N LEU A 26 -5.78 2.85 -13.85
CA LEU A 26 -7.09 2.86 -13.22
C LEU A 26 -8.14 2.30 -14.20
N SER A 27 -8.95 1.34 -13.75
CA SER A 27 -10.02 0.76 -14.57
C SER A 27 -11.28 1.62 -14.59
N TYR A 28 -11.50 2.40 -13.53
CA TYR A 28 -12.62 3.32 -13.37
C TYR A 28 -12.09 4.62 -12.78
N ASN A 29 -12.44 5.77 -13.35
CA ASN A 29 -11.81 7.07 -13.05
C ASN A 29 -12.68 8.05 -12.24
N ASP A 30 -13.90 7.64 -11.84
CA ASP A 30 -14.83 8.47 -11.06
C ASP A 30 -15.40 7.70 -9.85
N VAL A 31 -14.49 7.10 -9.08
CA VAL A 31 -14.86 6.37 -7.87
C VAL A 31 -15.00 7.37 -6.74
N ASN A 32 -16.24 7.68 -6.36
CA ASN A 32 -16.49 8.56 -5.23
C ASN A 32 -16.01 7.86 -3.94
N ALA A 33 -14.92 8.37 -3.38
CA ALA A 33 -14.13 7.67 -2.38
C ALA A 33 -14.74 7.69 -0.97
N HIS A 34 -15.94 8.25 -0.84
CA HIS A 34 -16.89 7.86 0.21
C HIS A 34 -17.60 6.56 -0.21
N ILE A 35 -16.82 5.51 -0.49
CA ILE A 35 -17.37 4.19 -0.78
C ILE A 35 -17.93 3.71 0.56
N PRO A 36 -19.26 3.60 0.75
CA PRO A 36 -19.77 2.91 1.91
C PRO A 36 -19.35 1.45 1.71
N PHE A 37 -18.31 1.02 2.43
CA PHE A 37 -17.84 -0.36 2.45
C PHE A 37 -18.91 -1.24 3.12
N ARG A 38 -20.03 -1.45 2.43
CA ARG A 38 -21.09 -2.37 2.86
C ARG A 38 -20.65 -3.78 2.50
N TYR A 39 -20.61 -4.66 3.50
CA TYR A 39 -20.46 -6.12 3.42
C TYR A 39 -19.91 -6.64 2.09
N GLY A 40 -18.58 -6.61 1.93
CA GLY A 40 -17.93 -7.29 0.81
C GLY A 40 -18.02 -6.60 -0.56
N LYS A 41 -18.62 -5.41 -0.69
CA LYS A 41 -18.74 -4.71 -2.00
C LYS A 41 -18.07 -3.34 -2.03
N VAL A 42 -17.70 -2.92 -3.23
CA VAL A 42 -17.11 -1.62 -3.62
C VAL A 42 -18.06 -0.96 -4.60
N LYS A 43 -18.60 0.21 -4.24
CA LYS A 43 -19.43 1.01 -5.13
C LYS A 43 -18.55 1.87 -6.04
N VAL A 44 -18.71 1.70 -7.35
CA VAL A 44 -18.02 2.45 -8.40
C VAL A 44 -19.07 3.22 -9.18
N ASN A 45 -18.84 4.51 -9.41
CA ASN A 45 -19.63 5.27 -10.37
C ASN A 45 -18.83 5.35 -11.68
N ASP A 46 -19.48 4.97 -12.77
CA ASP A 46 -18.93 5.01 -14.11
C ASP A 46 -19.89 5.80 -15.00
N GLY A 47 -19.68 7.12 -15.04
CA GLY A 47 -20.61 8.06 -15.66
C GLY A 47 -22.01 7.96 -15.04
N ASN A 48 -23.00 7.56 -15.84
CA ASN A 48 -24.39 7.42 -15.40
C ASN A 48 -24.72 6.06 -14.78
N ARG A 49 -23.73 5.15 -14.65
CA ARG A 49 -23.94 3.81 -14.11
C ARG A 49 -23.28 3.69 -12.74
N THR A 50 -24.01 3.11 -11.79
CA THR A 50 -23.44 2.65 -10.53
C THR A 50 -23.20 1.15 -10.63
N LEU A 51 -21.94 0.75 -10.44
CA LEU A 51 -21.52 -0.65 -10.35
C LEU A 51 -21.24 -1.00 -8.89
N LEU A 52 -21.58 -2.22 -8.50
CA LEU A 52 -21.21 -2.81 -7.22
C LEU A 52 -20.27 -3.98 -7.51
N LEU A 53 -18.98 -3.78 -7.28
CA LEU A 53 -17.95 -4.82 -7.45
C LEU A 53 -17.75 -5.57 -6.15
N ASP A 54 -17.52 -6.88 -6.20
CA ASP A 54 -17.13 -7.63 -5.01
C ASP A 54 -15.68 -7.31 -4.63
N LYS A 55 -15.38 -7.17 -3.33
CA LYS A 55 -14.04 -6.86 -2.81
C LYS A 55 -12.99 -7.92 -3.18
N LYS A 56 -13.42 -9.17 -3.35
CA LYS A 56 -12.56 -10.26 -3.83
C LYS A 56 -12.09 -10.06 -5.27
N ASP A 57 -12.84 -9.30 -6.06
CA ASP A 57 -12.57 -9.05 -7.48
C ASP A 57 -11.90 -7.68 -7.69
N VAL A 58 -11.56 -6.99 -6.60
CA VAL A 58 -10.93 -5.68 -6.60
C VAL A 58 -9.62 -5.74 -5.85
N TYR A 59 -8.51 -5.50 -6.55
CA TYR A 59 -7.19 -5.42 -5.92
C TYR A 59 -7.05 -4.22 -4.97
N GLY A 60 -7.57 -3.05 -5.38
CA GLY A 60 -7.38 -1.83 -4.61
C GLY A 60 -8.06 -0.62 -5.22
N TYR A 61 -7.84 0.55 -4.63
CA TYR A 61 -8.39 1.81 -5.13
C TYR A 61 -7.42 2.97 -4.90
N ARG A 62 -7.56 4.03 -5.70
CA ARG A 62 -6.92 5.32 -5.51
C ARG A 62 -7.96 6.31 -5.02
N GLN A 63 -7.60 7.08 -4.00
CA GLN A 63 -8.40 8.18 -3.48
C GLN A 63 -7.48 9.38 -3.25
N GLY A 64 -7.75 10.50 -3.92
CA GLY A 64 -7.00 11.72 -3.71
C GLY A 64 -5.49 11.55 -3.96
N ASN A 65 -5.12 10.79 -5.01
CA ASN A 65 -3.74 10.36 -5.29
C ASN A 65 -3.09 9.42 -4.27
N GLN A 66 -3.81 9.00 -3.23
CA GLN A 66 -3.37 7.96 -2.30
C GLN A 66 -3.90 6.59 -2.75
N ASP A 67 -2.99 5.65 -2.95
CA ASP A 67 -3.34 4.28 -3.30
C ASP A 67 -3.61 3.44 -2.05
N TYR A 68 -4.57 2.52 -2.16
CA TYR A 68 -4.97 1.57 -1.14
C TYR A 68 -5.13 0.18 -1.75
N ARG A 69 -4.69 -0.83 -1.02
CA ARG A 69 -4.95 -2.24 -1.35
C ARG A 69 -6.11 -2.78 -0.51
N ILE A 70 -6.97 -3.58 -1.12
CA ILE A 70 -8.07 -4.26 -0.42
C ILE A 70 -7.67 -5.71 -0.21
N ILE A 71 -7.75 -6.18 1.04
CA ILE A 71 -7.59 -7.60 1.38
C ILE A 71 -8.68 -7.98 2.37
N GLY A 72 -9.52 -8.94 1.99
CA GLY A 72 -10.71 -9.30 2.74
C GLY A 72 -11.65 -8.10 2.90
N ASN A 73 -11.87 -7.68 4.15
CA ASN A 73 -12.72 -6.53 4.47
C ASN A 73 -11.93 -5.27 4.88
N HIS A 74 -10.62 -5.27 4.69
CA HIS A 74 -9.72 -4.23 5.18
C HIS A 74 -9.03 -3.49 4.04
N SER A 75 -8.86 -2.18 4.22
CA SER A 75 -8.08 -1.31 3.34
C SER A 75 -6.71 -1.04 3.95
N TYR A 76 -5.68 -1.19 3.14
CA TYR A 76 -4.28 -0.99 3.51
C TYR A 76 -3.74 0.17 2.69
N LYS A 77 -3.30 1.24 3.35
CA LYS A 77 -2.73 2.41 2.70
C LYS A 77 -1.38 2.04 2.09
N VAL A 78 -1.21 2.22 0.78
CA VAL A 78 0.06 1.99 0.10
C VAL A 78 1.00 3.13 0.45
N MET A 79 2.11 2.82 1.12
CA MET A 79 3.10 3.82 1.52
C MET A 79 4.17 4.01 0.46
N ASP A 80 4.59 2.89 -0.14
CA ASP A 80 5.57 2.84 -1.21
C ASP A 80 5.28 1.60 -2.05
N ALA A 81 5.38 1.69 -3.36
CA ALA A 81 5.17 0.59 -4.30
C ALA A 81 6.45 0.20 -5.06
N ALA A 82 7.55 0.92 -4.89
CA ALA A 82 8.81 0.70 -5.58
C ALA A 82 9.48 -0.60 -5.09
N HIS A 83 9.94 -1.41 -6.06
CA HIS A 83 10.47 -2.77 -5.90
C HIS A 83 9.45 -3.79 -5.35
N PHE A 84 8.97 -3.54 -4.13
CA PHE A 84 7.94 -4.31 -3.45
C PHE A 84 6.97 -3.34 -2.75
N PRO A 85 5.69 -3.63 -2.59
CA PRO A 85 4.80 -2.69 -1.91
C PRO A 85 4.91 -2.77 -0.38
N ILE A 86 4.93 -1.60 0.27
CA ILE A 86 4.78 -1.41 1.71
C ILE A 86 3.42 -0.78 1.98
N TYR A 87 2.76 -1.24 3.03
CA TYR A 87 1.45 -0.79 3.44
C TYR A 87 1.39 -0.42 4.92
N SER A 88 0.47 0.47 5.27
CA SER A 88 0.06 0.72 6.64
C SER A 88 -1.44 0.53 6.85
N ARG A 89 -1.81 0.19 8.07
CA ARG A 89 -3.19 0.13 8.52
C ARG A 89 -3.26 0.53 9.99
N VAL A 90 -4.24 1.37 10.32
CA VAL A 90 -4.60 1.64 11.72
C VAL A 90 -5.44 0.48 12.24
N VAL A 91 -5.00 -0.11 13.34
CA VAL A 91 -5.67 -1.22 14.01
C VAL A 91 -6.08 -0.76 15.41
N GLU A 92 -7.35 -0.92 15.73
CA GLU A 92 -7.85 -0.70 17.09
C GLU A 92 -7.56 -1.95 17.93
N THR A 93 -6.85 -1.77 19.04
CA THR A 93 -6.59 -2.83 20.01
C THR A 93 -7.04 -2.39 21.40
N SER A 94 -7.40 -3.35 22.25
CA SER A 94 -7.73 -3.09 23.65
C SER A 94 -6.49 -3.27 24.51
N LYS A 95 -6.02 -2.21 25.14
CA LYS A 95 -4.93 -2.28 26.12
C LYS A 95 -5.47 -1.85 27.48
N GLY A 96 -5.73 -2.82 28.36
CA GLY A 96 -6.40 -2.59 29.64
C GLY A 96 -7.85 -2.15 29.47
N LYS A 97 -8.25 -1.03 30.10
CA LYS A 97 -9.62 -0.48 30.06
C LYS A 97 -9.89 0.47 28.88
N GLY A 98 -8.91 0.70 27.99
CA GLY A 98 -9.01 1.65 26.88
C GLY A 98 -8.90 0.98 25.51
N ARG A 99 -9.59 1.57 24.52
CA ARG A 99 -9.32 1.34 23.10
C ARG A 99 -8.17 2.25 22.67
N ILE A 100 -7.13 1.67 22.11
CA ILE A 100 -6.02 2.40 21.50
C ILE A 100 -5.96 2.07 20.01
N SER A 101 -5.56 3.05 19.21
CA SER A 101 -5.36 2.88 17.78
C SER A 101 -3.87 2.88 17.49
N GLU A 102 -3.35 1.79 16.93
CA GLU A 102 -1.95 1.63 16.59
C GLU A 102 -1.79 1.46 15.08
N THR A 103 -0.80 2.12 14.48
CA THR A 103 -0.46 1.92 13.06
C THR A 103 0.43 0.71 12.93
N GLN A 104 -0.06 -0.31 12.22
CA GLN A 104 0.70 -1.50 11.87
C GLN A 104 1.15 -1.42 10.41
N TYR A 105 2.30 -2.04 10.13
CA TYR A 105 2.96 -2.00 8.84
C TYR A 105 3.10 -3.38 8.25
N PHE A 106 2.92 -3.46 6.94
CA PHE A 106 2.86 -4.70 6.18
C PHE A 106 3.61 -4.51 4.86
N PHE A 107 3.95 -5.62 4.21
CA PHE A 107 4.50 -5.61 2.86
C PHE A 107 4.02 -6.83 2.09
N SER A 108 4.25 -6.81 0.78
CA SER A 108 4.16 -8.00 -0.07
C SER A 108 5.40 -8.06 -0.94
N ALA A 109 5.95 -9.24 -1.21
CA ALA A 109 7.15 -9.40 -2.03
C ALA A 109 6.96 -8.86 -3.46
N ALA A 110 5.74 -9.00 -3.97
CA ALA A 110 5.23 -8.41 -5.20
C ALA A 110 3.79 -7.91 -5.00
N PRO A 111 3.28 -6.97 -5.82
CA PRO A 111 1.91 -6.46 -5.73
C PRO A 111 0.82 -7.53 -5.55
N GLY A 112 0.87 -8.64 -6.27
CA GLY A 112 -0.12 -9.72 -6.17
C GLY A 112 0.15 -10.77 -5.08
N SER A 113 1.29 -10.71 -4.39
CA SER A 113 1.69 -11.72 -3.41
C SER A 113 1.01 -11.52 -2.05
N GLU A 114 1.18 -12.50 -1.16
CA GLU A 114 0.63 -12.48 0.19
C GLU A 114 1.03 -11.21 0.97
N LEU A 115 0.11 -10.70 1.79
CA LEU A 115 0.40 -9.61 2.72
C LEU A 115 1.01 -10.17 4.00
N GLN A 116 2.21 -9.70 4.34
CA GLN A 116 2.94 -10.13 5.53
C GLN A 116 3.26 -8.93 6.44
N PRO A 117 3.32 -9.11 7.77
CA PRO A 117 3.81 -8.07 8.68
C PRO A 117 5.22 -7.63 8.30
N LEU A 118 5.49 -6.32 8.32
CA LEU A 118 6.80 -5.77 8.01
C LEU A 118 7.75 -5.99 9.18
N THR A 119 8.44 -7.13 9.15
CA THR A 119 9.46 -7.52 10.13
C THR A 119 10.72 -7.98 9.41
N ILE A 120 11.86 -7.90 10.08
CA ILE A 120 13.16 -8.30 9.54
C ILE A 120 13.10 -9.78 9.12
N ALA A 121 12.51 -10.62 9.97
CA ALA A 121 12.36 -12.05 9.71
C ALA A 121 11.50 -12.34 8.47
N ASN A 122 10.37 -11.63 8.30
CA ASN A 122 9.51 -11.83 7.14
C ASN A 122 10.17 -11.32 5.85
N LEU A 123 10.91 -10.21 5.91
CA LEU A 123 11.67 -9.69 4.77
C LEU A 123 12.71 -10.72 4.29
N LYS A 124 13.48 -11.31 5.20
CA LYS A 124 14.44 -12.36 4.84
C LYS A 124 13.76 -13.58 4.20
N ARG A 125 12.63 -14.00 4.78
CA ARG A 125 11.85 -15.12 4.25
C ARG A 125 11.25 -14.83 2.86
N ALA A 126 10.90 -13.58 2.59
CA ALA A 126 10.32 -13.15 1.32
C ALA A 126 11.36 -13.00 0.20
N PHE A 127 12.64 -12.79 0.54
CA PHE A 127 13.74 -12.61 -0.41
C PHE A 127 14.90 -13.58 -0.13
N PRO A 128 14.66 -14.91 -0.10
CA PRO A 128 15.62 -15.90 0.39
C PRO A 128 16.95 -15.90 -0.37
N ASP A 129 16.92 -15.57 -1.67
CA ASP A 129 18.09 -15.58 -2.55
C ASP A 129 18.90 -14.28 -2.52
N ASN A 130 18.52 -13.29 -1.69
CA ASN A 130 19.21 -12.00 -1.60
C ASN A 130 20.06 -11.90 -0.32
N ASP A 131 21.20 -12.61 -0.32
CA ASP A 131 22.15 -12.62 0.80
C ASP A 131 22.64 -11.22 1.18
N ARG A 132 22.86 -10.35 0.19
CA ARG A 132 23.30 -8.98 0.43
C ARG A 132 22.24 -8.17 1.16
N PHE A 133 20.97 -8.32 0.79
CA PHE A 133 19.86 -7.69 1.50
C PHE A 133 19.74 -8.21 2.93
N HIS A 134 19.95 -9.52 3.15
CA HIS A 134 19.95 -10.10 4.49
C HIS A 134 21.04 -9.50 5.39
N GLN A 135 22.26 -9.39 4.86
CA GLN A 135 23.38 -8.78 5.59
C GLN A 135 23.09 -7.31 5.93
N LEU A 136 22.58 -6.54 4.96
CA LEU A 136 22.22 -5.14 5.20
C LEU A 136 21.10 -5.00 6.23
N LEU A 137 20.11 -5.90 6.23
CA LEU A 137 19.07 -5.92 7.25
C LEU A 137 19.66 -6.11 8.65
N ASP A 138 20.58 -7.06 8.82
CA ASP A 138 21.20 -7.35 10.11
C ASP A 138 22.14 -6.25 10.60
N LEU A 139 22.81 -5.55 9.67
CA LEU A 139 23.73 -4.46 10.00
C LEU A 139 23.00 -3.15 10.31
N GLN A 140 21.91 -2.86 9.60
CA GLN A 140 21.26 -1.54 9.60
C GLN A 140 20.03 -1.44 10.51
N PHE A 141 19.45 -2.56 10.92
CA PHE A 141 18.23 -2.60 11.72
C PHE A 141 18.41 -3.46 12.96
N ARG A 142 18.08 -2.91 14.13
CA ARG A 142 18.04 -3.65 15.40
C ARG A 142 16.63 -4.10 15.75
N HIS A 143 15.63 -3.34 15.31
CA HIS A 143 14.23 -3.57 15.65
C HIS A 143 13.33 -3.39 14.42
N ASP A 144 12.24 -4.15 14.34
CA ASP A 144 11.28 -4.08 13.23
C ASP A 144 10.68 -2.68 13.04
N GLN A 145 10.56 -1.91 14.12
CA GLN A 145 10.04 -0.53 14.10
C GLN A 145 10.91 0.43 13.27
N GLU A 146 12.19 0.12 13.08
CA GLU A 146 13.12 0.93 12.30
C GLU A 146 12.91 0.75 10.79
N LEU A 147 12.27 -0.35 10.35
CA LEU A 147 12.03 -0.65 8.93
C LEU A 147 11.18 0.40 8.21
N VAL A 148 10.36 1.13 8.97
CA VAL A 148 9.45 2.17 8.45
C VAL A 148 10.02 3.57 8.59
N TRP A 149 11.27 3.71 9.02
CA TRP A 149 11.92 5.01 9.05
C TRP A 149 12.02 5.57 7.65
N TYR A 150 11.45 6.74 7.48
CA TYR A 150 11.45 7.48 6.24
C TYR A 150 12.57 8.50 6.29
N ASP A 151 13.44 8.48 5.28
CA ASP A 151 14.45 9.51 5.11
C ASP A 151 13.84 10.70 4.36
N ASP A 152 13.66 11.81 5.08
CA ASP A 152 13.10 13.03 4.53
C ASP A 152 13.99 13.71 3.49
N PHE A 153 15.31 13.46 3.49
CA PHE A 153 16.22 14.04 2.51
C PHE A 153 16.13 13.27 1.19
N SER A 154 16.24 11.94 1.24
CA SER A 154 16.20 11.08 0.05
C SER A 154 14.78 10.68 -0.39
N LYS A 155 13.75 11.04 0.40
CA LYS A 155 12.33 10.77 0.15
C LYS A 155 12.02 9.28 -0.07
N VAL A 156 12.68 8.42 0.70
CA VAL A 156 12.55 6.96 0.58
C VAL A 156 12.63 6.31 1.97
N TYR A 157 11.96 5.17 2.14
CA TYR A 157 12.09 4.38 3.37
C TYR A 157 13.49 3.75 3.47
N LYS A 158 14.05 3.69 4.67
CA LYS A 158 15.39 3.10 4.90
C LYS A 158 15.49 1.66 4.39
N VAL A 159 14.45 0.85 4.61
CA VAL A 159 14.37 -0.53 4.11
C VAL A 159 14.38 -0.61 2.58
N LYS A 160 13.86 0.41 1.91
CA LYS A 160 13.87 0.51 0.44
C LYS A 160 15.24 0.89 -0.07
N SER A 161 15.87 1.88 0.56
CA SER A 161 17.23 2.29 0.21
C SER A 161 18.21 1.10 0.29
N ILE A 162 18.17 0.31 1.36
CA ILE A 162 19.08 -0.84 1.49
C ILE A 162 18.73 -1.97 0.52
N TYR A 163 17.46 -2.14 0.13
CA TYR A 163 17.07 -3.11 -0.88
C TYR A 163 17.61 -2.71 -2.26
N THR A 164 17.51 -1.43 -2.63
CA THR A 164 18.08 -0.90 -3.87
C THR A 164 19.61 -1.06 -3.92
N GLN A 165 20.30 -0.98 -2.77
CA GLN A 165 21.75 -1.24 -2.69
C GLN A 165 22.14 -2.71 -2.82
N ALA A 166 21.17 -3.62 -2.68
CA ALA A 166 21.40 -5.06 -2.69
C ALA A 166 21.14 -5.72 -4.04
N ILE A 167 20.52 -5.01 -5.00
CA ILE A 167 20.16 -5.49 -6.34
C ILE A 167 21.12 -4.95 -7.42
#